data_AF-A0A932N7K9-F1
#
_entry.id   AF-A0A932N7K9-F1
#
_cell.length_a   1.000
_cell.length_b   1.000
_cell.length_c   1.000
_cell.angle_alpha   90.00
_cell.angle_beta   90.00
_cell.angle_gamma   90.00
#
_symmetry.space_group_name_H-M   'P 1'
#
loop_
_entity.id
_entity.type
_entity.pdbx_description
1 polymer ?
#
loop_
_entity_poly.entity_id
_entity_poly.type
_entity_poly.pdbx_seq_one_letter_code
_entity_poly.pdbx_strand_id
1 'polypeptide(L)'
;MPWPLAAPPRPPKLPRRRLCGEGPDILFGVAHDQGGALVANGLVAEIDLGDKAADFNPVAIDACTYGGKLYCMPYATENLGFFYNTDLVKTPPATWDELVAVGEALKADGKVTYIMAVTGTTYDLYPLFTSFGGYIFGKDATGDYDAQDLGVDSEGMVAANTWLKEQVDAGNLPTDWDWANNHALFETGEVPFIMAGPWALDRIRESGVPYAIAGFPEGPAGPGASFAGTQGIYVNAQSENALLAQAFLTEFIATEEVMQTLQDAGGRASAFLPVLEKTDDADLVAIGDAGSNSSMMPDIPAMGSVWGSWNDAVVLVRDGKQEPEAALADAGAKIRALIANPLTGMVNAPGSYQAAAGCPGDWQPECAVTAMTKGDDGKFASGPWSLKAGDYEVKVALDGSWTTNYGSDGAQDGPNYKFTLAADGTVSFTFDPETKLLDIVTK
;
A
#
# COMPACT_ATOMS: atom_id res chain seq x y z
N MET A 1 -31.02 -21.38 -5.94
CA MET A 1 -29.60 -21.69 -6.21
C MET A 1 -28.84 -20.40 -5.98
N PRO A 2 -28.05 -20.27 -4.91
CA PRO A 2 -27.39 -19.01 -4.58
C PRO A 2 -26.14 -18.86 -5.45
N TRP A 3 -26.00 -17.68 -6.04
CA TRP A 3 -24.81 -17.20 -6.72
C TRP A 3 -23.69 -17.01 -5.68
N PRO A 4 -22.45 -17.46 -5.92
CA PRO A 4 -21.33 -17.18 -5.02
C PRO A 4 -20.93 -15.70 -5.17
N LEU A 5 -21.11 -14.91 -4.12
CA LEU A 5 -20.57 -13.55 -4.00
C LEU A 5 -19.05 -13.66 -3.88
N ALA A 6 -18.36 -13.18 -4.91
CA ALA A 6 -16.91 -13.11 -4.96
C ALA A 6 -16.39 -12.07 -3.95
N ALA A 7 -15.23 -12.34 -3.35
CA ALA A 7 -14.47 -11.39 -2.56
C ALA A 7 -14.31 -10.05 -3.32
N PRO A 8 -14.27 -8.89 -2.62
CA PRO A 8 -13.88 -7.65 -3.27
C PRO A 8 -12.51 -7.87 -3.93
N PRO A 9 -12.31 -7.40 -5.17
CA PRO A 9 -11.05 -7.60 -5.85
C PRO A 9 -9.94 -6.97 -5.00
N ARG A 10 -8.88 -7.74 -4.72
CA ARG A 10 -7.58 -7.15 -4.43
C ARG A 10 -7.38 -6.03 -5.46
N PRO A 11 -6.93 -4.82 -5.05
CA PRO A 11 -6.57 -3.81 -6.04
C PRO A 11 -5.68 -4.51 -7.06
N PRO A 12 -6.03 -4.45 -8.36
CA PRO A 12 -5.26 -5.15 -9.36
C PRO A 12 -3.81 -4.70 -9.15
N LYS A 13 -2.89 -5.67 -8.95
CA LYS A 13 -1.48 -5.39 -9.21
C LYS A 13 -1.49 -4.75 -10.58
N LEU A 14 -1.28 -3.43 -10.68
CA LEU A 14 -1.19 -2.77 -11.97
C LEU A 14 -0.18 -3.62 -12.74
N PRO A 15 -0.59 -4.34 -13.80
CA PRO A 15 0.38 -5.06 -14.58
C PRO A 15 1.37 -4.00 -15.02
N ARG A 16 2.66 -4.31 -14.94
CA ARG A 16 3.74 -3.51 -15.54
C ARG A 16 3.62 -3.51 -17.09
N ARG A 17 2.41 -3.35 -17.63
CA ARG A 17 2.13 -3.01 -19.02
C ARG A 17 2.41 -1.53 -19.15
N ARG A 18 3.66 -1.20 -19.45
CA ARG A 18 4.05 0.12 -19.95
C ARG A 18 4.47 -0.03 -21.42
N LEU A 19 4.15 1.01 -22.19
CA LEU A 19 4.83 1.48 -23.43
C LEU A 19 4.23 1.14 -24.81
N CYS A 20 2.91 1.00 -24.93
CA CYS A 20 2.15 1.34 -26.15
C CYS A 20 0.86 2.02 -25.68
N GLY A 21 0.40 3.10 -26.32
CA GLY A 21 -0.71 3.98 -25.90
C GLY A 21 -2.10 3.35 -25.72
N GLU A 22 -2.24 2.32 -24.89
CA GLU A 22 -3.45 1.54 -24.61
C GLU A 22 -3.94 1.67 -23.15
N GLY A 23 -3.34 2.57 -22.36
CA GLY A 23 -3.79 2.85 -20.99
C GLY A 23 -5.14 3.56 -20.96
N PRO A 24 -5.92 3.46 -19.86
CA PRO A 24 -7.22 4.14 -19.77
C PRO A 24 -7.05 5.66 -19.86
N ASP A 25 -8.08 6.37 -20.32
CA ASP A 25 -8.07 7.84 -20.36
C ASP A 25 -8.07 8.45 -18.94
N ILE A 26 -8.78 7.78 -18.02
CA ILE A 26 -8.96 8.20 -16.63
C ILE A 26 -8.62 7.05 -15.69
N LEU A 27 -7.86 7.34 -14.64
CA LEU A 27 -7.62 6.44 -13.50
C LEU A 27 -8.51 6.89 -12.35
N PHE A 28 -9.48 6.07 -11.97
CA PHE A 28 -10.46 6.37 -10.92
C PHE A 28 -10.14 5.62 -9.63
N GLY A 29 -10.28 6.28 -8.47
CA GLY A 29 -10.08 5.61 -7.17
C GLY A 29 -8.63 5.29 -6.87
N VAL A 30 -7.73 6.17 -7.30
CA VAL A 30 -6.32 6.07 -6.95
C VAL A 30 -6.08 6.94 -5.72
N ALA A 31 -5.64 6.30 -4.64
CA ALA A 31 -5.25 7.01 -3.43
C ALA A 31 -4.08 7.96 -3.73
N HIS A 32 -4.10 9.15 -3.13
CA HIS A 32 -3.12 10.20 -3.40
C HIS A 32 -1.67 9.80 -3.12
N ASP A 33 -1.39 8.90 -2.17
CA ASP A 33 -0.03 8.41 -1.89
C ASP A 33 0.65 7.75 -3.12
N GLN A 34 -0.16 7.22 -4.05
CA GLN A 34 0.31 6.66 -5.32
C GLN A 34 0.46 7.74 -6.42
N GLY A 35 -0.16 8.90 -6.24
CA GLY A 35 -0.17 10.02 -7.18
C GLY A 35 1.23 10.58 -7.44
N GLY A 36 2.04 10.75 -6.40
CA GLY A 36 3.39 11.29 -6.52
C GLY A 36 4.27 10.50 -7.48
N ALA A 37 4.19 9.16 -7.45
CA ALA A 37 4.90 8.30 -8.40
C ALA A 37 4.36 8.45 -9.84
N LEU A 38 3.05 8.61 -10.02
CA LEU A 38 2.46 8.83 -11.34
C LEU A 38 2.92 10.18 -11.93
N VAL A 39 2.93 11.23 -11.12
CA VAL A 39 3.39 12.59 -11.50
C VAL A 39 4.88 12.58 -11.83
N ALA A 40 5.72 12.02 -10.96
CA ALA A 40 7.17 11.95 -11.16
C ALA A 40 7.56 11.20 -12.45
N ASN A 41 6.75 10.21 -12.85
CA ASN A 41 6.95 9.46 -14.08
C ASN A 41 6.26 10.05 -15.32
N GLY A 42 5.65 11.24 -15.21
CA GLY A 42 4.95 11.90 -16.31
C GLY A 42 3.77 11.11 -16.87
N LEU A 43 3.11 10.29 -16.04
CA LEU A 43 1.99 9.45 -16.47
C LEU A 43 0.63 10.15 -16.43
N VAL A 44 0.50 11.21 -15.64
CA VAL A 44 -0.77 11.90 -15.41
C VAL A 44 -0.66 13.36 -15.80
N ALA A 45 -1.74 13.89 -16.36
CA ALA A 45 -1.85 15.28 -16.78
C ALA A 45 -2.22 16.20 -15.61
N GLU A 46 -1.83 17.47 -15.73
CA GLU A 46 -2.34 18.54 -14.86
C GLU A 46 -3.85 18.70 -15.05
N ILE A 47 -4.57 18.93 -13.96
CA ILE A 47 -6.02 19.13 -13.92
C ILE A 47 -6.32 20.58 -13.56
N ASP A 48 -7.25 21.18 -14.27
CA ASP A 48 -7.77 22.52 -14.00
C ASP A 48 -9.26 22.46 -13.59
N LEU A 49 -9.53 22.60 -12.30
CA LEU A 49 -10.89 22.65 -11.77
C LEU A 49 -11.54 24.05 -11.92
N GLY A 50 -10.79 25.07 -12.33
CA GLY A 50 -11.26 26.46 -12.38
C GLY A 50 -11.90 26.89 -11.06
N ASP A 51 -13.03 27.60 -11.16
CA ASP A 51 -13.76 28.10 -9.99
C ASP A 51 -14.28 26.97 -9.07
N LYS A 52 -14.46 25.74 -9.59
CA LYS A 52 -14.95 24.60 -8.81
C LYS A 52 -13.93 24.11 -7.79
N ALA A 53 -12.66 24.49 -7.88
CA ALA A 53 -11.66 24.12 -6.87
C ALA A 53 -12.09 24.54 -5.45
N ALA A 54 -12.82 25.67 -5.33
CA ALA A 54 -13.35 26.16 -4.05
C ALA A 54 -14.46 25.30 -3.46
N ASP A 55 -15.09 24.44 -4.26
CA ASP A 55 -16.15 23.52 -3.83
C ASP A 55 -15.57 22.19 -3.29
N PHE A 56 -14.24 22.03 -3.24
CA PHE A 56 -13.59 20.83 -2.70
C PHE A 56 -12.93 21.10 -1.35
N ASN A 57 -12.82 20.06 -0.53
CA ASN A 57 -12.10 20.13 0.74
C ASN A 57 -10.63 20.55 0.49
N PRO A 58 -10.15 21.64 1.12
CA PRO A 58 -8.78 22.14 0.93
C PRO A 58 -7.71 21.08 1.19
N VAL A 59 -7.90 20.22 2.20
CA VAL A 59 -6.95 19.13 2.52
C VAL A 59 -6.90 18.10 1.39
N ALA A 60 -8.03 17.85 0.73
CA ALA A 60 -8.10 16.93 -0.41
C ALA A 60 -7.50 17.54 -1.68
N ILE A 61 -7.62 18.86 -1.86
CA ILE A 61 -6.93 19.59 -2.93
C ILE A 61 -5.41 19.57 -2.71
N ASP A 62 -4.95 19.80 -1.48
CA ASP A 62 -3.53 19.76 -1.13
C ASP A 62 -2.95 18.36 -1.40
N ALA A 63 -3.65 17.29 -1.03
CA ALA A 63 -3.26 15.91 -1.35
C ALA A 63 -3.14 15.60 -2.85
N CYS A 64 -3.88 16.32 -3.69
CA CYS A 64 -3.83 16.19 -5.14
C CYS A 64 -2.81 17.13 -5.80
N THR A 65 -2.09 17.95 -5.02
CA THR A 65 -1.21 19.02 -5.50
C THR A 65 0.26 18.64 -5.36
N TYR A 66 0.97 18.58 -6.50
CA TYR A 66 2.38 18.23 -6.57
C TYR A 66 3.17 19.37 -7.20
N GLY A 67 4.18 19.89 -6.50
CA GLY A 67 5.00 21.00 -7.01
C GLY A 67 4.17 22.25 -7.34
N GLY A 68 3.10 22.51 -6.57
CA GLY A 68 2.19 23.64 -6.74
C GLY A 68 1.17 23.51 -7.89
N LYS A 69 1.04 22.32 -8.48
CA LYS A 69 0.09 22.02 -9.56
C LYS A 69 -0.83 20.88 -9.18
N LEU A 70 -2.10 20.97 -9.55
CA LEU A 70 -3.10 19.94 -9.28
C LEU A 70 -3.04 18.83 -10.33
N TYR A 71 -2.98 17.56 -9.90
CA TYR A 71 -2.91 16.39 -10.81
C TYR A 71 -4.05 15.39 -10.63
N CYS A 72 -4.84 15.50 -9.57
CA CYS A 72 -6.09 14.76 -9.43
C CYS A 72 -7.28 15.65 -9.06
N MET A 73 -8.47 15.24 -9.49
CA MET A 73 -9.71 15.73 -8.91
C MET A 73 -10.04 14.81 -7.73
N PRO A 74 -10.06 15.33 -6.49
CA PRO A 74 -10.40 14.52 -5.34
C PRO A 74 -11.90 14.19 -5.37
N TYR A 75 -12.27 12.92 -5.13
CA TYR A 75 -13.68 12.54 -5.08
C TYR A 75 -14.12 12.13 -3.67
N ALA A 76 -13.25 11.55 -2.86
CA ALA A 76 -13.56 11.14 -1.50
C ALA A 76 -12.38 11.33 -0.55
N THR A 77 -12.69 11.59 0.70
CA THR A 77 -11.75 11.53 1.83
C THR A 77 -12.05 10.28 2.65
N GLU A 78 -11.00 9.65 3.16
CA GLU A 78 -11.12 8.46 3.99
C GLU A 78 -10.13 8.46 5.14
N ASN A 79 -10.55 7.91 6.26
CA ASN A 79 -9.73 7.66 7.44
C ASN A 79 -10.32 6.45 8.16
N LEU A 80 -9.63 5.95 9.18
CA LEU A 80 -10.15 4.87 10.01
C LEU A 80 -11.05 5.42 11.12
N GLY A 81 -11.97 4.59 11.60
CA GLY A 81 -12.66 4.76 12.88
C GLY A 81 -12.40 3.59 13.83
N PHE A 82 -12.57 3.82 15.14
CA PHE A 82 -12.51 2.78 16.16
C PHE A 82 -13.92 2.29 16.50
N PHE A 83 -14.27 1.09 16.04
CA PHE A 83 -15.58 0.49 16.22
C PHE A 83 -15.59 -0.38 17.48
N TYR A 84 -16.64 -0.27 18.27
CA TYR A 84 -16.86 -1.13 19.43
C TYR A 84 -18.27 -1.69 19.47
N ASN A 85 -18.39 -2.94 19.94
CA ASN A 85 -19.66 -3.62 20.11
C ASN A 85 -20.36 -3.11 21.38
N THR A 86 -21.49 -2.43 21.23
CA THR A 86 -22.19 -1.74 22.32
C THR A 86 -22.93 -2.68 23.26
N ASP A 87 -23.15 -3.94 22.90
CA ASP A 87 -23.67 -4.96 23.82
C ASP A 87 -22.61 -5.46 24.79
N LEU A 88 -21.35 -5.52 24.34
CA LEU A 88 -20.21 -5.96 25.14
C LEU A 88 -19.61 -4.81 25.96
N VAL A 89 -19.54 -3.61 25.38
CA VAL A 89 -18.83 -2.46 25.94
C VAL A 89 -19.71 -1.22 25.85
N LYS A 90 -20.02 -0.59 26.99
CA LYS A 90 -20.91 0.60 27.02
C LYS A 90 -20.18 1.92 26.77
N THR A 91 -18.95 2.02 27.27
CA THR A 91 -18.08 3.19 27.08
C THR A 91 -16.79 2.69 26.42
N PRO A 92 -16.39 3.25 25.27
CA PRO A 92 -15.16 2.83 24.62
C PRO A 92 -13.94 3.14 25.51
N PRO A 93 -12.92 2.27 25.51
CA PRO A 93 -11.70 2.50 26.29
C PRO A 93 -10.98 3.75 25.80
N ALA A 94 -10.49 4.57 26.73
CA ALA A 94 -9.75 5.79 26.40
C ALA A 94 -8.27 5.50 26.08
N THR A 95 -7.73 4.38 26.59
CA THR A 95 -6.31 4.00 26.41
C THR A 95 -6.17 2.55 25.96
N TRP A 96 -5.02 2.22 25.36
CA TRP A 96 -4.70 0.84 25.00
C TRP A 96 -4.65 -0.10 26.22
N ASP A 97 -4.22 0.41 27.38
CA ASP A 97 -4.21 -0.36 28.64
C ASP A 97 -5.64 -0.67 29.12
N GLU A 98 -6.56 0.30 29.02
CA GLU A 98 -7.97 0.09 29.33
C GLU A 98 -8.61 -0.90 28.35
N LEU A 99 -8.26 -0.84 27.07
CA LEU A 99 -8.72 -1.78 26.05
C LEU A 99 -8.33 -3.22 26.43
N VAL A 100 -7.06 -3.44 26.81
CA VAL A 100 -6.57 -4.75 27.27
C VAL A 100 -7.34 -5.19 28.50
N ALA A 101 -7.48 -4.33 29.52
CA ALA A 101 -8.16 -4.68 30.76
C ALA A 101 -9.64 -5.08 30.54
N VAL A 102 -10.37 -4.31 29.70
CA VAL A 102 -11.77 -4.60 29.35
C VAL A 102 -11.88 -5.90 28.55
N GLY A 103 -11.01 -6.07 27.55
CA GLY A 103 -11.02 -7.25 26.70
C GLY A 103 -10.67 -8.53 27.46
N GLU A 104 -9.65 -8.50 28.32
CA GLU A 104 -9.27 -9.65 29.15
C GLU A 104 -10.36 -10.03 30.15
N ALA A 105 -11.07 -9.06 30.72
CA ALA A 105 -12.22 -9.32 31.57
C ALA A 105 -13.36 -10.02 30.79
N LEU A 106 -13.67 -9.56 29.57
CA LEU A 106 -14.67 -10.20 28.71
C LEU A 106 -14.25 -11.61 28.28
N LYS A 107 -12.96 -11.81 28.03
CA LYS A 107 -12.39 -13.11 27.64
C LYS A 107 -12.40 -14.09 28.81
N ALA A 108 -12.07 -13.64 30.03
CA ALA A 108 -12.18 -14.44 31.24
C ALA A 108 -13.63 -14.87 31.55
N ASP A 109 -14.59 -14.01 31.21
CA ASP A 109 -16.03 -14.32 31.26
C ASP A 109 -16.51 -15.26 30.14
N GLY A 110 -15.65 -15.58 29.17
CA GLY A 110 -15.99 -16.42 28.01
C GLY A 110 -16.94 -15.75 27.01
N LYS A 111 -17.04 -14.41 27.03
CA LYS A 111 -17.92 -13.64 26.13
C LYS A 111 -17.29 -13.37 24.77
N VAL A 112 -15.96 -13.32 24.71
CA VAL A 112 -15.19 -12.99 23.51
C VAL A 112 -14.02 -13.95 23.36
N THR A 113 -13.60 -14.17 22.12
CA THR A 113 -12.44 -15.00 21.77
C THR A 113 -11.14 -14.19 21.85
N TYR A 114 -11.19 -12.94 21.33
CA TYR A 114 -10.07 -12.00 21.32
C TYR A 114 -10.51 -10.63 21.86
N ILE A 115 -9.56 -9.80 22.28
CA ILE A 115 -9.84 -8.45 22.75
C ILE A 115 -10.09 -7.48 21.59
N MET A 116 -9.53 -7.74 20.41
CA MET A 116 -9.68 -6.88 19.23
C MET A 116 -9.42 -7.70 17.96
N ALA A 117 -10.18 -7.44 16.91
CA ALA A 117 -9.90 -7.93 15.56
C ALA A 117 -8.86 -7.05 14.86
N VAL A 118 -7.99 -7.66 14.06
CA VAL A 118 -6.92 -6.97 13.32
C VAL A 118 -7.05 -7.29 11.83
N THR A 119 -7.44 -6.29 11.04
CA THR A 119 -7.82 -6.43 9.62
C THR A 119 -6.67 -6.18 8.65
N GLY A 120 -5.53 -5.75 9.17
CA GLY A 120 -4.29 -5.52 8.43
C GLY A 120 -3.14 -5.14 9.37
N THR A 121 -1.93 -5.05 8.82
CA THR A 121 -0.67 -4.95 9.58
C THR A 121 -0.14 -3.53 9.74
N THR A 122 -0.41 -2.66 8.76
CA THR A 122 0.27 -1.37 8.61
C THR A 122 -0.72 -0.23 8.63
N TYR A 123 -1.55 -0.10 7.59
CA TYR A 123 -2.58 0.93 7.50
C TYR A 123 -3.56 0.86 8.68
N ASP A 124 -4.16 -0.32 8.92
CA ASP A 124 -5.19 -0.51 9.96
C ASP A 124 -4.66 -0.37 11.39
N LEU A 125 -3.37 -0.66 11.61
CA LEU A 125 -2.70 -0.53 12.92
C LEU A 125 -1.98 0.82 13.08
N TYR A 126 -2.02 1.72 12.09
CA TYR A 126 -1.35 3.02 12.18
C TYR A 126 -1.76 3.88 13.39
N PRO A 127 -3.02 3.89 13.85
CA PRO A 127 -3.38 4.57 15.08
C PRO A 127 -2.67 4.04 16.33
N LEU A 128 -2.42 2.73 16.42
CA LEU A 128 -1.61 2.16 17.49
C LEU A 128 -0.18 2.68 17.39
N PHE A 129 0.41 2.59 16.20
CA PHE A 129 1.76 3.02 15.91
C PHE A 129 2.04 4.49 16.30
N THR A 130 1.15 5.40 15.92
CA THR A 130 1.27 6.83 16.24
C THR A 130 1.01 7.14 17.71
N SER A 131 0.12 6.39 18.38
CA SER A 131 -0.14 6.55 19.82
C SER A 131 1.06 6.19 20.71
N PHE A 132 2.00 5.40 20.20
CA PHE A 132 3.29 5.09 20.82
C PHE A 132 4.43 6.02 20.35
N GLY A 133 4.11 6.99 19.48
CA GLY A 133 5.03 8.04 19.05
C GLY A 133 5.86 7.71 17.83
N GLY A 134 5.55 6.64 17.09
CA GLY A 134 6.23 6.43 15.80
C GLY A 134 5.47 6.99 14.62
N TYR A 135 6.17 7.03 13.50
CA TYR A 135 5.80 7.74 12.28
C TYR A 135 6.53 7.10 11.09
N ILE A 136 6.14 7.44 9.86
CA ILE A 136 6.82 6.93 8.66
C ILE A 136 7.91 7.88 8.18
N PHE A 137 7.55 9.12 7.83
CA PHE A 137 8.48 10.16 7.43
C PHE A 137 8.32 11.38 8.32
N GLY A 138 9.44 11.93 8.80
CA GLY A 138 9.46 13.20 9.48
C GLY A 138 9.12 14.34 8.53
N LYS A 139 8.90 15.53 9.09
CA LYS A 139 8.69 16.75 8.32
C LYS A 139 9.88 17.68 8.49
N ASP A 140 10.28 18.33 7.40
CA ASP A 140 11.32 19.34 7.43
C ASP A 140 10.83 20.68 8.01
N ALA A 141 11.68 21.71 7.94
CA ALA A 141 11.35 23.04 8.44
C ALA A 141 10.25 23.77 7.64
N THR A 142 9.94 23.34 6.42
CA THR A 142 8.83 23.87 5.60
C THR A 142 7.53 23.11 5.82
N GLY A 143 7.58 21.98 6.53
CA GLY A 143 6.42 21.14 6.83
C GLY A 143 6.18 20.04 5.80
N ASP A 144 7.12 19.87 4.86
CA ASP A 144 7.10 18.85 3.80
C ASP A 144 7.73 17.55 4.33
N TYR A 145 7.32 16.41 3.78
CA TYR A 145 7.89 15.12 4.19
C TYR A 145 9.35 14.97 3.76
N ASP A 146 10.23 14.63 4.71
CA ASP A 146 11.63 14.34 4.46
C ASP A 146 11.84 12.84 4.26
N ALA A 147 12.19 12.44 3.02
CA ALA A 147 12.49 11.05 2.68
C ALA A 147 13.72 10.49 3.40
N GLN A 148 14.59 11.34 3.97
CA GLN A 148 15.76 10.94 4.75
C GLN A 148 15.44 10.69 6.22
N ASP A 149 14.35 11.28 6.75
CA ASP A 149 13.90 11.09 8.12
C ASP A 149 12.88 9.94 8.19
N LEU A 150 13.36 8.70 8.02
CA LEU A 150 12.55 7.50 8.08
C LEU A 150 12.38 7.02 9.53
N GLY A 151 11.13 6.99 10.01
CA GLY A 151 10.74 6.62 11.38
C GLY A 151 10.27 5.19 11.60
N VAL A 152 10.34 4.31 10.59
CA VAL A 152 9.84 2.92 10.67
C VAL A 152 10.53 2.09 11.76
N ASP A 153 11.76 2.44 12.12
CA ASP A 153 12.58 1.83 13.17
C ASP A 153 12.80 2.78 14.37
N SER A 154 11.94 3.80 14.51
CA SER A 154 11.94 4.69 15.67
C SER A 154 11.56 3.95 16.97
N GLU A 155 11.94 4.52 18.12
CA GLU A 155 11.61 3.97 19.44
C GLU A 155 10.09 3.73 19.60
N GLY A 156 9.26 4.64 19.08
CA GLY A 156 7.80 4.48 19.10
C GLY A 156 7.29 3.32 18.24
N MET A 157 7.89 3.08 17.07
CA MET A 157 7.57 1.91 16.23
C MET A 157 7.97 0.60 16.89
N VAL A 158 9.15 0.57 17.51
CA VAL A 158 9.62 -0.59 18.27
C VAL A 158 8.72 -0.86 19.48
N ALA A 159 8.31 0.17 20.21
CA ALA A 159 7.44 0.04 21.37
C ALA A 159 6.04 -0.49 20.99
N ALA A 160 5.43 0.03 19.92
CA ALA A 160 4.15 -0.47 19.42
C ALA A 160 4.23 -1.93 18.93
N ASN A 161 5.30 -2.30 18.23
CA ASN A 161 5.50 -3.69 17.77
C ASN A 161 5.78 -4.65 18.95
N THR A 162 6.45 -4.16 20.01
CA THR A 162 6.60 -4.91 21.26
C THR A 162 5.24 -5.16 21.90
N TRP A 163 4.39 -4.13 22.01
CA TRP A 163 3.03 -4.29 22.53
C TRP A 163 2.21 -5.27 21.69
N LEU A 164 2.25 -5.19 20.35
CA LEU A 164 1.57 -6.14 19.46
C LEU A 164 2.01 -7.57 19.73
N LYS A 165 3.32 -7.80 19.84
CA LYS A 165 3.89 -9.11 20.15
C LYS A 165 3.37 -9.64 21.49
N GLU A 166 3.40 -8.82 22.54
CA GLU A 166 2.91 -9.20 23.87
C GLU A 166 1.43 -9.58 23.84
N GLN A 167 0.58 -8.83 23.13
CA GLN A 167 -0.84 -9.14 23.02
C GLN A 167 -1.12 -10.38 22.16
N VAL A 168 -0.33 -10.63 21.12
CA VAL A 168 -0.40 -11.89 20.35
C VAL A 168 0.02 -13.08 21.22
N ASP A 169 1.13 -12.97 21.95
CA ASP A 169 1.65 -14.03 22.82
C ASP A 169 0.70 -14.34 23.99
N ALA A 170 -0.04 -13.32 24.50
CA ALA A 170 -1.12 -13.49 25.47
C ALA A 170 -2.41 -14.09 24.86
N GLY A 171 -2.45 -14.30 23.54
CA GLY A 171 -3.62 -14.74 22.79
C GLY A 171 -4.75 -13.71 22.78
N ASN A 172 -4.46 -12.45 23.07
CA ASN A 172 -5.43 -11.36 23.10
C ASN A 172 -5.79 -10.90 21.70
N LEU A 173 -4.89 -11.02 20.73
CA LEU A 173 -5.13 -10.74 19.32
C LEU A 173 -5.15 -12.04 18.50
N PRO A 174 -5.93 -12.09 17.40
CA PRO A 174 -5.83 -13.18 16.43
C PRO A 174 -4.44 -13.17 15.77
N THR A 175 -4.04 -14.29 15.17
CA THR A 175 -2.78 -14.38 14.41
C THR A 175 -3.01 -14.34 12.90
N ASP A 176 -4.20 -14.72 12.44
CA ASP A 176 -4.63 -14.59 11.06
C ASP A 176 -5.21 -13.20 10.85
N TRP A 177 -4.37 -12.18 10.65
CA TRP A 177 -4.80 -10.81 10.34
C TRP A 177 -5.33 -10.66 8.91
N ASP A 178 -6.22 -11.56 8.51
CA ASP A 178 -6.94 -11.57 7.25
C ASP A 178 -8.21 -10.73 7.35
N TRP A 179 -8.45 -9.93 6.31
CA TRP A 179 -9.59 -9.04 6.22
C TRP A 179 -10.94 -9.75 6.44
N ALA A 180 -11.17 -10.87 5.76
CA ALA A 180 -12.48 -11.51 5.78
C ALA A 180 -12.78 -12.13 7.15
N ASN A 181 -11.80 -12.81 7.72
CA ASN A 181 -11.91 -13.49 9.01
C ASN A 181 -12.07 -12.50 10.17
N ASN A 182 -11.27 -11.44 10.22
CA ASN A 182 -11.29 -10.49 11.33
C ASN A 182 -12.57 -9.64 11.37
N HIS A 183 -13.08 -9.27 10.20
CA HIS A 183 -14.39 -8.67 10.11
C HIS A 183 -15.49 -9.62 10.61
N ALA A 184 -15.42 -10.91 10.26
CA ALA A 184 -16.40 -11.89 10.72
C ALA A 184 -16.38 -12.01 12.25
N LEU A 185 -15.21 -11.96 12.91
CA LEU A 185 -15.11 -11.99 14.36
C LEU A 185 -15.88 -10.84 15.04
N PHE A 186 -15.81 -9.62 14.48
CA PHE A 186 -16.54 -8.48 15.03
C PHE A 186 -18.04 -8.59 14.75
N GLU A 187 -18.40 -8.95 13.51
CA GLU A 187 -19.79 -9.09 13.03
C GLU A 187 -20.57 -10.17 13.80
N THR A 188 -19.91 -11.23 14.25
CA THR A 188 -20.52 -12.28 15.08
C THR A 188 -20.45 -11.99 16.58
N GLY A 189 -19.85 -10.88 16.99
CA GLY A 189 -19.68 -10.50 18.39
C GLY A 189 -18.62 -11.31 19.15
N GLU A 190 -17.73 -12.01 18.45
CA GLU A 190 -16.61 -12.74 19.06
C GLU A 190 -15.46 -11.83 19.52
N VAL A 191 -15.46 -10.57 19.10
CA VAL A 191 -14.55 -9.54 19.61
C VAL A 191 -15.30 -8.25 19.94
N PRO A 192 -14.85 -7.48 20.95
CA PRO A 192 -15.50 -6.24 21.32
C PRO A 192 -15.06 -5.04 20.46
N PHE A 193 -13.90 -5.10 19.80
CA PHE A 193 -13.29 -3.96 19.10
C PHE A 193 -12.75 -4.32 17.72
N ILE A 194 -12.82 -3.37 16.78
CA ILE A 194 -12.16 -3.44 15.46
C ILE A 194 -11.82 -2.02 14.97
N MET A 195 -10.68 -1.85 14.31
CA MET A 195 -10.37 -0.63 13.56
C MET A 195 -10.68 -0.85 12.09
N ALA A 196 -11.48 0.01 11.48
CA ALA A 196 -11.90 -0.13 10.10
C ALA A 196 -12.19 1.23 9.45
N GLY A 197 -12.20 1.26 8.12
CA GLY A 197 -12.58 2.45 7.35
C GLY A 197 -14.01 2.37 6.81
N PRO A 198 -14.46 3.43 6.11
CA PRO A 198 -15.82 3.51 5.57
C PRO A 198 -16.19 2.37 4.62
N TRP A 199 -15.20 1.78 3.93
CA TRP A 199 -15.40 0.62 3.04
C TRP A 199 -15.89 -0.65 3.74
N ALA A 200 -15.81 -0.73 5.07
CA ALA A 200 -16.33 -1.84 5.85
C ALA A 200 -17.78 -1.62 6.35
N LEU A 201 -18.32 -0.40 6.23
CA LEU A 201 -19.59 -0.01 6.86
C LEU A 201 -20.75 -0.88 6.39
N ASP A 202 -20.88 -1.11 5.08
CA ASP A 202 -21.99 -1.91 4.53
C ASP A 202 -22.03 -3.29 5.17
N ARG A 203 -20.87 -3.95 5.28
CA ARG A 203 -20.76 -5.28 5.87
C ARG A 203 -21.09 -5.26 7.37
N ILE A 204 -20.59 -4.27 8.11
CA ILE A 204 -20.86 -4.14 9.55
C ILE A 204 -22.36 -3.88 9.78
N ARG A 205 -22.98 -3.00 8.99
CA ARG A 205 -24.42 -2.70 9.04
C ARG A 205 -25.26 -3.92 8.73
N GLU A 206 -24.93 -4.64 7.66
CA GLU A 206 -25.65 -5.84 7.23
C GLU A 206 -25.56 -6.98 8.26
N SER A 207 -24.48 -7.05 9.04
CA SER A 207 -24.34 -8.05 10.11
C SER A 207 -25.35 -7.88 11.25
N GLY A 208 -25.84 -6.65 11.46
CA GLY A 208 -26.73 -6.30 12.56
C GLY A 208 -26.07 -6.30 13.94
N VAL A 209 -24.74 -6.42 14.02
CA VAL A 209 -24.00 -6.25 15.28
C VAL A 209 -24.28 -4.85 15.83
N PRO A 210 -24.61 -4.70 17.12
CA PRO A 210 -24.82 -3.37 17.69
C PRO A 210 -23.46 -2.71 17.92
N TYR A 211 -23.17 -1.60 17.22
CA TYR A 211 -21.88 -0.91 17.31
C TYR A 211 -22.05 0.60 17.51
N ALA A 212 -20.94 1.22 17.91
CA ALA A 212 -20.72 2.65 17.80
C ALA A 212 -19.25 2.91 17.43
N ILE A 213 -18.97 4.12 16.97
CA ILE A 213 -17.65 4.55 16.49
C ILE A 213 -17.12 5.64 17.42
N ALA A 214 -15.85 5.54 17.79
CA ALA A 214 -15.17 6.50 18.66
C ALA A 214 -13.78 6.86 18.10
N GLY A 215 -13.12 7.82 18.76
CA GLY A 215 -11.70 8.09 18.55
C GLY A 215 -10.82 6.92 18.99
N PHE A 216 -9.58 6.90 18.50
CA PHE A 216 -8.63 5.84 18.82
C PHE A 216 -8.13 5.92 20.27
N PRO A 217 -7.86 4.77 20.91
CA PRO A 217 -7.27 4.75 22.24
C PRO A 217 -5.92 5.50 22.28
N GLU A 218 -5.69 6.21 23.37
CA GLU A 218 -4.41 6.86 23.65
C GLU A 218 -3.34 5.84 24.06
N GLY A 219 -2.12 6.11 23.64
CA GLY A 219 -0.91 5.39 24.05
C GLY A 219 0.04 6.32 24.82
N PRO A 220 1.26 5.85 25.10
CA PRO A 220 2.24 6.61 25.88
C PRO A 220 2.63 7.97 25.29
N ALA A 221 2.47 8.16 23.98
CA ALA A 221 2.79 9.40 23.27
C ALA A 221 1.55 10.27 22.98
N GLY A 222 0.36 9.87 23.44
CA GLY A 222 -0.89 10.59 23.25
C GLY A 222 -1.90 9.86 22.36
N PRO A 223 -2.87 10.57 21.78
CA PRO A 223 -3.94 9.96 20.98
C PRO A 223 -3.42 9.33 19.71
N GLY A 224 -3.93 8.14 19.38
CA GLY A 224 -3.68 7.51 18.09
C GLY A 224 -4.24 8.35 16.94
N ALA A 225 -3.46 8.46 15.88
CA ALA A 225 -3.83 9.13 14.65
C ALA A 225 -3.79 8.12 13.49
N SER A 226 -4.90 8.04 12.75
CA SER A 226 -4.93 7.23 11.52
C SER A 226 -4.30 7.97 10.35
N PHE A 227 -4.04 7.25 9.26
CA PHE A 227 -3.81 7.89 7.99
C PHE A 227 -5.10 8.48 7.46
N ALA A 228 -5.02 9.71 6.95
CA ALA A 228 -6.03 10.29 6.09
C ALA A 228 -5.63 10.10 4.63
N GLY A 229 -6.57 9.56 3.85
CA GLY A 229 -6.48 9.33 2.42
C GLY A 229 -7.39 10.28 1.66
N THR A 230 -6.90 10.78 0.53
CA THR A 230 -7.74 11.33 -0.52
C THR A 230 -7.73 10.38 -1.70
N GLN A 231 -8.93 10.00 -2.13
CA GLN A 231 -9.14 9.21 -3.33
C GLN A 231 -9.33 10.16 -4.51
N GLY A 232 -8.44 10.05 -5.49
CA GLY A 232 -8.37 10.94 -6.64
C GLY A 232 -8.78 10.29 -7.94
N ILE A 233 -9.17 11.15 -8.88
CA ILE A 233 -9.39 10.81 -10.28
C ILE A 233 -8.29 11.51 -11.10
N TYR A 234 -7.47 10.74 -11.80
CA TYR A 234 -6.34 11.24 -12.58
C TYR A 234 -6.61 11.09 -14.07
N VAL A 235 -6.12 12.04 -14.88
CA VAL A 235 -6.17 11.96 -16.34
C VAL A 235 -4.83 11.43 -16.86
N ASN A 236 -4.85 10.45 -17.75
CA ASN A 236 -3.64 9.90 -18.36
C ASN A 236 -3.00 10.93 -19.31
N ALA A 237 -1.73 11.27 -19.07
CA ALA A 237 -0.98 12.24 -19.88
C ALA A 237 -0.80 11.82 -21.35
N GLN A 238 -0.94 10.52 -21.65
CA GLN A 238 -0.81 9.96 -22.99
C GLN A 238 -2.17 9.76 -23.68
N SER A 239 -3.28 10.13 -23.05
CA SER A 239 -4.61 10.03 -23.65
C SER A 239 -4.77 11.03 -24.81
N GLU A 240 -5.26 10.54 -25.96
CA GLU A 240 -5.69 11.40 -27.08
C GLU A 240 -6.96 12.21 -26.73
N ASN A 241 -7.66 11.85 -25.65
CA ASN A 241 -8.91 12.44 -25.20
C ASN A 241 -8.74 13.33 -23.96
N ALA A 242 -7.53 13.77 -23.62
CA ALA A 242 -7.25 14.48 -22.37
C ALA A 242 -8.17 15.68 -22.09
N LEU A 243 -8.49 16.49 -23.13
CA LEU A 243 -9.43 17.62 -22.99
C LEU A 243 -10.86 17.17 -22.70
N LEU A 244 -11.31 16.07 -23.32
CA LEU A 244 -12.64 15.51 -23.07
C LEU A 244 -12.70 14.90 -21.66
N ALA A 245 -11.63 14.25 -21.21
CA ALA A 245 -11.52 13.76 -19.84
C ALA A 245 -11.60 14.93 -18.84
N GLN A 246 -10.88 16.03 -19.07
CA GLN A 246 -10.95 17.23 -18.22
C GLN A 246 -12.37 17.82 -18.16
N ALA A 247 -13.04 17.95 -19.31
CA ALA A 247 -14.43 18.40 -19.38
C ALA A 247 -15.37 17.42 -18.66
N PHE A 248 -15.19 16.12 -18.82
CA PHE A 248 -15.97 15.11 -18.12
C PHE A 248 -15.82 15.22 -16.60
N LEU A 249 -14.60 15.43 -16.09
CA LEU A 249 -14.37 15.62 -14.66
C LEU A 249 -15.05 16.89 -14.14
N THR A 250 -14.90 18.01 -14.84
CA THR A 250 -15.38 19.32 -14.36
C THR A 250 -16.88 19.57 -14.61
N GLU A 251 -17.43 19.08 -15.72
CA GLU A 251 -18.81 19.35 -16.14
C GLU A 251 -19.80 18.26 -15.74
N PHE A 252 -19.34 17.00 -15.61
CA PHE A 252 -20.21 15.88 -15.25
C PHE A 252 -19.92 15.34 -13.84
N ILE A 253 -18.67 14.96 -13.55
CA ILE A 253 -18.34 14.36 -12.26
C ILE A 253 -18.44 15.37 -11.11
N ALA A 254 -17.86 16.57 -11.24
CA ALA A 254 -17.89 17.64 -10.24
C ALA A 254 -19.25 18.37 -10.19
N THR A 255 -20.31 17.58 -10.07
CA THR A 255 -21.70 18.01 -9.88
C THR A 255 -22.25 17.35 -8.61
N GLU A 256 -23.17 18.03 -7.94
CA GLU A 256 -23.74 17.52 -6.68
C GLU A 256 -24.41 16.16 -6.87
N GLU A 257 -25.17 15.96 -7.94
CA GLU A 257 -25.86 14.69 -8.24
C GLU A 257 -24.88 13.52 -8.41
N VAL A 258 -23.82 13.71 -9.18
CA VAL A 258 -22.86 12.64 -9.45
C VAL A 258 -21.97 12.39 -8.23
N MET A 259 -21.50 13.44 -7.54
CA MET A 259 -20.72 13.28 -6.31
C MET A 259 -21.53 12.62 -5.19
N GLN A 260 -22.83 12.91 -5.07
CA GLN A 260 -23.73 12.22 -4.14
C GLN A 260 -23.86 10.74 -4.52
N THR A 261 -24.08 10.45 -5.81
CA THR A 261 -24.17 9.06 -6.30
C THR A 261 -22.89 8.27 -6.01
N LEU A 262 -21.72 8.90 -6.13
CA LEU A 262 -20.43 8.30 -5.80
C LEU A 262 -20.28 8.04 -4.30
N GLN A 263 -20.75 8.95 -3.44
CA GLN A 263 -20.76 8.75 -1.99
C GLN A 263 -21.70 7.61 -1.61
N ASP A 264 -22.92 7.58 -2.13
CA ASP A 264 -23.92 6.56 -1.83
C ASP A 264 -23.47 5.15 -2.27
N ALA A 265 -22.79 5.06 -3.41
CA ALA A 265 -22.26 3.79 -3.93
C ALA A 265 -20.94 3.37 -3.27
N GLY A 266 -20.11 4.33 -2.88
CA GLY A 266 -18.75 4.09 -2.38
C GLY A 266 -18.64 4.05 -0.85
N GLY A 267 -19.67 4.50 -0.13
CA GLY A 267 -19.72 4.55 1.32
C GLY A 267 -18.64 5.44 1.94
N ARG A 268 -18.13 6.44 1.22
CA ARG A 268 -17.04 7.33 1.69
C ARG A 268 -17.49 8.76 1.71
N ALA A 269 -16.98 9.53 2.67
CA ALA A 269 -17.22 10.97 2.74
C ALA A 269 -16.72 11.67 1.46
N SER A 270 -17.58 12.46 0.84
CA SER A 270 -17.24 13.18 -0.38
C SER A 270 -16.16 14.23 -0.13
N ALA A 271 -15.22 14.36 -1.07
CA ALA A 271 -14.29 15.49 -1.08
C ALA A 271 -14.95 16.78 -1.60
N PHE A 272 -16.16 16.70 -2.14
CA PHE A 272 -16.93 17.84 -2.66
C PHE A 272 -17.84 18.41 -1.56
N LEU A 273 -17.55 19.63 -1.14
CA LEU A 273 -18.19 20.31 0.01
C LEU A 273 -19.72 20.35 -0.09
N PRO A 274 -20.36 20.64 -1.25
CA PRO A 274 -21.81 20.63 -1.34
C PRO A 274 -22.49 19.30 -0.97
N VAL A 275 -21.78 18.18 -1.13
CA VAL A 275 -22.24 16.84 -0.72
C VAL A 275 -21.81 16.55 0.72
N LEU A 276 -20.56 16.87 1.08
CA LEU A 276 -20.04 16.65 2.42
C LEU A 276 -20.88 17.37 3.50
N GLU A 277 -21.22 18.65 3.26
CA GLU A 277 -22.02 19.46 4.19
C GLU A 277 -23.46 18.97 4.37
N LYS A 278 -23.96 18.16 3.43
CA LYS A 278 -25.30 17.55 3.49
C LYS A 278 -25.28 16.12 4.02
N THR A 279 -24.10 15.57 4.33
CA THR A 279 -23.97 14.21 4.82
C THR A 279 -24.52 14.12 6.24
N ASP A 280 -25.59 13.35 6.41
CA ASP A 280 -26.26 13.08 7.70
C ASP A 280 -26.08 11.62 8.17
N ASP A 281 -25.31 10.82 7.42
CA ASP A 281 -24.92 9.49 7.81
C ASP A 281 -24.07 9.55 9.09
N ALA A 282 -24.65 9.08 10.19
CA ALA A 282 -24.06 9.17 11.52
C ALA A 282 -22.72 8.43 11.62
N ASP A 283 -22.50 7.35 10.86
CA ASP A 283 -21.24 6.62 10.89
C ASP A 283 -20.16 7.35 10.13
N LEU A 284 -20.48 7.94 8.97
CA LEU A 284 -19.52 8.76 8.22
C LEU A 284 -19.08 9.98 9.03
N VAL A 285 -20.01 10.62 9.73
CA VAL A 285 -19.70 11.72 10.66
C VAL A 285 -18.80 11.22 11.80
N ALA A 286 -19.14 10.09 12.42
CA ALA A 286 -18.35 9.55 13.52
C ALA A 286 -16.95 9.07 13.09
N ILE A 287 -16.79 8.53 11.87
CA ILE A 287 -15.47 8.24 11.29
C ILE A 287 -14.72 9.55 11.08
N GLY A 288 -15.35 10.59 10.51
CA GLY A 288 -14.73 11.89 10.35
C GLY A 288 -14.21 12.48 11.66
N ASP A 289 -15.01 12.40 12.72
CA ASP A 289 -14.63 12.86 14.07
C ASP A 289 -13.47 12.02 14.65
N ALA A 290 -13.48 10.70 14.45
CA ALA A 290 -12.41 9.80 14.86
C ALA A 290 -11.08 10.09 14.14
N GLY A 291 -11.14 10.63 12.93
CA GLY A 291 -10.00 11.06 12.12
C GLY A 291 -9.63 12.53 12.24
N SER A 292 -10.17 13.26 13.21
CA SER A 292 -9.92 14.71 13.37
C SER A 292 -8.44 15.05 13.62
N ASN A 293 -7.66 14.11 14.15
CA ASN A 293 -6.20 14.20 14.35
C ASN A 293 -5.39 13.39 13.31
N SER A 294 -6.04 12.85 12.26
CA SER A 294 -5.38 12.02 11.27
C SER A 294 -4.25 12.76 10.56
N SER A 295 -3.20 12.02 10.25
CA SER A 295 -2.09 12.53 9.44
C SER A 295 -2.34 12.17 7.98
N MET A 296 -2.23 13.14 7.08
CA MET A 296 -2.25 12.85 5.65
C MET A 296 -1.17 11.82 5.30
N MET A 297 -1.49 10.88 4.40
CA MET A 297 -0.45 9.95 3.94
C MET A 297 0.67 10.72 3.23
N PRO A 298 1.94 10.34 3.43
CA PRO A 298 3.03 10.90 2.65
C PRO A 298 2.81 10.64 1.15
N ASP A 299 2.82 11.70 0.37
CA ASP A 299 2.64 11.69 -1.09
C ASP A 299 3.99 11.67 -1.85
N ILE A 300 5.10 11.64 -1.12
CA ILE A 300 6.44 11.55 -1.68
C ILE A 300 6.67 10.18 -2.34
N PRO A 301 7.40 10.11 -3.48
CA PRO A 301 7.66 8.84 -4.18
C PRO A 301 8.26 7.73 -3.30
N ALA A 302 8.99 8.10 -2.25
CA ALA A 302 9.59 7.18 -1.28
C ALA A 302 8.56 6.30 -0.55
N MET A 303 7.30 6.74 -0.43
CA MET A 303 6.24 5.97 0.26
C MET A 303 5.99 4.61 -0.40
N GLY A 304 6.14 4.52 -1.74
CA GLY A 304 6.01 3.26 -2.47
C GLY A 304 7.01 2.18 -2.02
N SER A 305 8.12 2.56 -1.41
CA SER A 305 9.15 1.66 -0.90
C SER A 305 8.91 1.19 0.54
N VAL A 306 8.01 1.85 1.27
CA VAL A 306 7.78 1.61 2.71
C VAL A 306 6.88 0.41 2.94
N TRP A 307 5.71 0.40 2.31
CA TRP A 307 4.59 -0.50 2.65
C TRP A 307 4.99 -1.97 2.76
N GLY A 308 5.74 -2.49 1.78
CA GLY A 308 6.12 -3.90 1.74
C GLY A 308 7.04 -4.31 2.88
N SER A 309 8.19 -3.63 3.02
CA SER A 309 9.18 -3.96 4.05
C SER A 309 8.63 -3.73 5.47
N TRP A 310 7.80 -2.70 5.65
CA TRP A 310 7.15 -2.46 6.93
C TRP A 310 6.14 -3.55 7.28
N ASN A 311 5.27 -3.94 6.33
CA ASN A 311 4.36 -5.07 6.51
C ASN A 311 5.11 -6.35 6.91
N ASP A 312 6.18 -6.67 6.19
CA ASP A 312 6.95 -7.88 6.43
C ASP A 312 7.56 -7.89 7.84
N ALA A 313 8.07 -6.76 8.32
CA ALA A 313 8.57 -6.65 9.69
C ALA A 313 7.48 -6.90 10.72
N VAL A 314 6.31 -6.27 10.60
CA VAL A 314 5.20 -6.48 11.54
C VAL A 314 4.75 -7.95 11.52
N VAL A 315 4.68 -8.59 10.35
CA VAL A 315 4.35 -10.02 10.22
C VAL A 315 5.40 -10.92 10.89
N LEU A 316 6.70 -10.62 10.71
CA LEU A 316 7.78 -11.38 11.36
C LEU A 316 7.70 -11.29 12.89
N VAL A 317 7.36 -10.12 13.41
CA VAL A 317 7.17 -9.88 14.84
C VAL A 317 5.96 -10.65 15.36
N ARG A 318 4.80 -10.52 14.70
CA ARG A 318 3.57 -11.25 15.03
C ARG A 318 3.79 -12.76 15.07
N ASP A 319 4.49 -13.30 14.09
CA ASP A 319 4.77 -14.74 13.98
C ASP A 319 5.85 -15.22 14.98
N GLY A 320 6.45 -14.32 15.77
CA GLY A 320 7.55 -14.63 16.68
C GLY A 320 8.84 -15.09 15.96
N LYS A 321 8.98 -14.75 14.67
CA LYS A 321 10.15 -15.12 13.85
C LYS A 321 11.32 -14.17 14.05
N GLN A 322 11.06 -12.95 14.52
CA GLN A 322 12.07 -11.94 14.79
C GLN A 322 11.61 -11.00 15.91
N GLU A 323 12.55 -10.51 16.72
CA GLU A 323 12.26 -9.52 17.76
C GLU A 323 11.96 -8.14 17.14
N PRO A 324 11.07 -7.33 17.77
CA PRO A 324 10.64 -6.03 17.23
C PRO A 324 11.76 -5.11 16.76
N GLU A 325 12.79 -4.91 17.59
CA GLU A 325 13.92 -4.03 17.28
C GLU A 325 14.67 -4.50 16.03
N ALA A 326 14.96 -5.80 15.92
CA ALA A 326 15.69 -6.35 14.79
C ALA A 326 14.86 -6.33 13.50
N ALA A 327 13.57 -6.69 13.59
CA ALA A 327 12.68 -6.72 12.43
C ALA A 327 12.50 -5.34 11.80
N LEU A 328 12.30 -4.32 12.64
CA LEU A 328 12.13 -2.95 12.18
C LEU A 328 13.44 -2.33 11.71
N ALA A 329 14.58 -2.62 12.37
CA ALA A 329 15.89 -2.18 11.88
C ALA A 329 16.20 -2.75 10.48
N ASP A 330 15.92 -4.03 10.25
CA ASP A 330 16.09 -4.67 8.94
C ASP A 330 15.16 -4.06 7.89
N ALA A 331 13.90 -3.78 8.24
CA ALA A 331 12.97 -3.08 7.36
C ALA A 331 13.43 -1.65 7.06
N GLY A 332 13.86 -0.89 8.07
CA GLY A 332 14.40 0.45 7.92
C GLY A 332 15.61 0.47 6.99
N ALA A 333 16.53 -0.48 7.12
CA ALA A 333 17.67 -0.62 6.22
C ALA A 333 17.23 -0.91 4.77
N LYS A 334 16.28 -1.83 4.56
CA LYS A 334 15.73 -2.14 3.23
C LYS A 334 15.02 -0.94 2.60
N ILE A 335 14.22 -0.23 3.38
CA ILE A 335 13.47 0.95 2.92
C ILE A 335 14.44 2.06 2.54
N ARG A 336 15.41 2.40 3.40
CA ARG A 336 16.43 3.43 3.07
C ARG A 336 17.20 3.06 1.80
N ALA A 337 17.54 1.78 1.62
CA ALA A 337 18.18 1.32 0.39
C ALA A 337 17.29 1.49 -0.85
N LEU A 338 16.00 1.15 -0.75
CA LEU A 338 15.02 1.33 -1.83
C LEU A 338 14.74 2.81 -2.14
N ILE A 339 14.77 3.69 -1.14
CA ILE A 339 14.65 5.14 -1.33
C ILE A 339 15.89 5.67 -2.08
N ALA A 340 17.08 5.19 -1.74
CA ALA A 340 18.32 5.56 -2.42
C ALA A 340 18.41 5.00 -3.85
N ASN A 341 17.89 3.79 -4.08
CA ASN A 341 17.81 3.15 -5.38
C ASN A 341 16.51 2.32 -5.51
N PRO A 342 15.51 2.80 -6.27
CA PRO A 342 14.23 2.09 -6.44
C PRO A 342 14.33 0.69 -7.06
N LEU A 343 15.47 0.36 -7.68
CA LEU A 343 15.73 -0.95 -8.28
C LEU A 343 16.43 -1.91 -7.33
N THR A 344 16.73 -1.52 -6.09
CA THR A 344 17.35 -2.40 -5.09
C THR A 344 16.56 -3.70 -4.90
N GLY A 345 17.25 -4.84 -4.91
CA GLY A 345 16.69 -6.18 -4.87
C GLY A 345 16.31 -6.75 -6.24
N MET A 346 16.34 -5.94 -7.31
CA MET A 346 16.16 -6.45 -8.68
C MET A 346 17.33 -7.36 -9.05
N VAL A 347 17.01 -8.56 -9.53
CA VAL A 347 17.96 -9.43 -10.21
C VAL A 347 17.58 -9.43 -11.68
N ASN A 348 18.54 -9.18 -12.56
CA ASN A 348 18.35 -9.21 -13.99
C ASN A 348 19.45 -10.05 -14.66
N ALA A 349 19.19 -10.50 -15.88
CA ALA A 349 20.18 -11.16 -16.72
C ALA A 349 20.41 -10.34 -18.00
N PRO A 350 21.07 -9.16 -17.95
CA PRO A 350 21.25 -8.34 -19.14
C PRO A 350 22.18 -8.99 -20.14
N GLY A 351 21.86 -8.81 -21.43
CA GLY A 351 22.59 -9.48 -22.49
C GLY A 351 22.24 -8.96 -23.87
N SER A 352 22.89 -9.53 -24.89
CA SER A 352 22.71 -9.18 -26.30
C SER A 352 21.39 -9.69 -26.92
N TYR A 353 20.49 -10.23 -26.09
CA TYR A 353 19.18 -10.75 -26.47
C TYR A 353 18.04 -9.83 -26.03
N GLN A 354 18.30 -8.88 -25.12
CA GLN A 354 17.28 -8.14 -24.39
C GLN A 354 16.40 -7.30 -25.31
N ALA A 355 16.97 -6.68 -26.35
CA ALA A 355 16.20 -5.94 -27.34
C ALA A 355 15.18 -6.87 -28.06
N ALA A 356 15.60 -8.09 -28.40
CA ALA A 356 14.73 -9.09 -29.00
C ALA A 356 13.67 -9.65 -28.00
N ALA A 357 13.98 -9.64 -26.71
CA ALA A 357 13.04 -9.99 -25.64
C ALA A 357 12.01 -8.88 -25.32
N GLY A 358 12.18 -7.68 -25.88
CA GLY A 358 11.26 -6.55 -25.71
C GLY A 358 11.77 -5.42 -24.80
N CYS A 359 13.04 -5.45 -24.39
CA CYS A 359 13.67 -4.29 -23.74
C CYS A 359 13.92 -3.15 -24.73
N PRO A 360 14.04 -1.89 -24.26
CA PRO A 360 14.44 -0.76 -25.10
C PRO A 360 15.80 -0.94 -25.81
N GLY A 361 16.69 -1.76 -25.26
CA GLY A 361 17.97 -2.11 -25.85
C GLY A 361 18.63 -3.32 -25.19
N ASP A 362 19.83 -3.65 -25.66
CA ASP A 362 20.66 -4.70 -25.06
C ASP A 362 21.46 -4.17 -23.87
N TRP A 363 21.88 -5.08 -22.98
CA TRP A 363 22.72 -4.80 -21.82
C TRP A 363 22.15 -3.77 -20.82
N GLN A 364 20.84 -3.82 -20.61
CA GLN A 364 20.10 -2.95 -19.70
C GLN A 364 19.80 -3.66 -18.37
N PRO A 365 20.61 -3.46 -17.31
CA PRO A 365 20.36 -4.01 -15.97
C PRO A 365 19.03 -3.58 -15.36
N GLU A 366 18.54 -2.41 -15.72
CA GLU A 366 17.28 -1.82 -15.27
C GLU A 366 16.04 -2.32 -16.03
N CYS A 367 16.20 -3.12 -17.09
CA CYS A 367 15.08 -3.49 -17.94
C CYS A 367 14.06 -4.40 -17.20
N ALA A 368 12.87 -3.87 -16.97
CA ALA A 368 11.79 -4.59 -16.28
C ALA A 368 11.27 -5.82 -17.03
N VAL A 369 11.43 -5.89 -18.36
CA VAL A 369 10.94 -7.00 -19.21
C VAL A 369 11.71 -8.30 -18.94
N THR A 370 13.00 -8.19 -18.61
CA THR A 370 13.84 -9.35 -18.30
C THR A 370 14.18 -9.49 -16.83
N ALA A 371 13.61 -8.64 -15.97
CA ALA A 371 13.78 -8.75 -14.53
C ALA A 371 13.32 -10.14 -14.04
N MET A 372 14.14 -10.75 -13.19
CA MET A 372 13.88 -12.09 -12.68
C MET A 372 12.92 -12.06 -11.50
N THR A 373 12.10 -13.10 -11.39
CA THR A 373 11.19 -13.29 -10.27
C THR A 373 11.77 -14.32 -9.32
N LYS A 374 11.75 -14.03 -8.02
CA LYS A 374 12.17 -14.98 -6.99
C LYS A 374 11.14 -16.11 -6.84
N GLY A 375 11.58 -17.35 -6.93
CA GLY A 375 10.79 -18.55 -6.64
C GLY A 375 10.82 -18.94 -5.17
N ASP A 376 9.97 -19.88 -4.80
CA ASP A 376 9.88 -20.42 -3.43
C ASP A 376 11.15 -21.14 -2.98
N ASP A 377 11.98 -21.59 -3.94
CA ASP A 377 13.28 -22.20 -3.73
C ASP A 377 14.40 -21.17 -3.47
N GLY A 378 14.06 -19.88 -3.42
CA GLY A 378 14.99 -18.78 -3.20
C GLY A 378 15.78 -18.35 -4.44
N LYS A 379 15.60 -19.03 -5.58
CA LYS A 379 16.28 -18.73 -6.85
C LYS A 379 15.49 -17.73 -7.67
N PHE A 380 16.15 -17.10 -8.64
CA PHE A 380 15.55 -16.07 -9.48
C PHE A 380 15.42 -16.57 -10.91
N ALA A 381 14.20 -16.63 -11.43
CA ALA A 381 13.91 -17.15 -12.76
C ALA A 381 13.34 -16.08 -13.69
N SER A 382 13.63 -16.19 -14.99
CA SER A 382 13.12 -15.30 -16.03
C SER A 382 13.01 -16.00 -17.39
N GLY A 383 12.14 -15.47 -18.25
CA GLY A 383 11.77 -16.07 -19.52
C GLY A 383 10.61 -17.07 -19.38
N PRO A 384 10.37 -17.92 -20.41
CA PRO A 384 11.15 -18.05 -21.63
C PRO A 384 10.91 -16.90 -22.63
N TRP A 385 11.92 -16.52 -23.40
CA TRP A 385 11.79 -15.60 -24.54
C TRP A 385 12.09 -16.30 -25.86
N SER A 386 11.29 -16.00 -26.88
CA SER A 386 11.50 -16.51 -28.24
C SER A 386 12.55 -15.68 -28.97
N LEU A 387 13.63 -16.34 -29.40
CA LEU A 387 14.77 -15.73 -30.07
C LEU A 387 15.07 -16.43 -31.39
N LYS A 388 15.80 -15.75 -32.27
CA LYS A 388 16.30 -16.34 -33.53
C LYS A 388 17.53 -17.20 -33.27
N ALA A 389 17.85 -18.08 -34.22
CA ALA A 389 19.12 -18.79 -34.21
C ALA A 389 20.29 -17.80 -34.18
N GLY A 390 21.28 -18.03 -33.31
CA GLY A 390 22.41 -17.12 -33.15
C GLY A 390 23.21 -17.35 -31.87
N ASP A 391 24.32 -16.62 -31.77
CA ASP A 391 25.18 -16.57 -30.58
C ASP A 391 24.82 -15.34 -29.74
N TYR A 392 24.67 -15.55 -28.44
CA TYR A 392 24.25 -14.54 -27.50
C TYR A 392 25.14 -14.53 -26.26
N GLU A 393 25.21 -13.38 -25.62
CA GLU A 393 25.90 -13.21 -24.34
C GLU A 393 24.94 -12.66 -23.29
N VAL A 394 25.20 -13.02 -22.03
CA VAL A 394 24.42 -12.60 -20.87
C VAL A 394 25.30 -12.50 -19.63
N LYS A 395 24.91 -11.67 -18.69
CA LYS A 395 25.55 -11.53 -17.38
C LYS A 395 24.48 -11.26 -16.33
N VAL A 396 24.71 -11.64 -15.09
CA VAL A 396 23.77 -11.29 -14.01
C VAL A 396 24.12 -9.90 -13.48
N ALA A 397 23.12 -9.04 -13.33
CA ALA A 397 23.27 -7.73 -12.73
C ALA A 397 22.24 -7.55 -11.62
N LEU A 398 22.64 -6.87 -10.53
CA LEU A 398 21.79 -6.58 -9.40
C LEU A 398 21.45 -5.10 -9.31
N ASP A 399 20.32 -4.82 -8.66
CA ASP A 399 19.90 -3.47 -8.28
C ASP A 399 19.76 -2.50 -9.45
N GLY A 400 19.47 -3.03 -10.64
CA GLY A 400 19.31 -2.26 -11.87
C GLY A 400 20.61 -1.57 -12.34
N SER A 401 21.78 -2.00 -11.87
CA SER A 401 23.07 -1.41 -12.26
C SER A 401 24.15 -2.48 -12.47
N TRP A 402 25.29 -2.07 -13.02
CA TRP A 402 26.46 -2.92 -13.16
C TRP A 402 27.34 -2.98 -11.89
N THR A 403 27.00 -2.26 -10.82
CA THR A 403 27.80 -2.17 -9.60
C THR A 403 28.07 -3.53 -8.96
N THR A 404 27.03 -4.36 -8.87
CA THR A 404 27.15 -5.76 -8.44
C THR A 404 26.67 -6.63 -9.58
N ASN A 405 27.59 -7.38 -10.19
CA ASN A 405 27.32 -8.24 -11.32
C ASN A 405 28.10 -9.54 -11.21
N TYR A 406 27.56 -10.63 -11.74
CA TYR A 406 28.20 -11.94 -11.74
C TYR A 406 28.29 -12.48 -13.16
N GLY A 407 29.54 -12.70 -13.58
CA GLY A 407 29.88 -13.31 -14.85
C GLY A 407 29.99 -14.83 -14.77
N SER A 408 30.56 -15.44 -15.81
CA SER A 408 30.82 -16.88 -15.86
C SER A 408 31.53 -17.38 -14.60
N ASP A 409 31.18 -18.58 -14.15
CA ASP A 409 31.63 -19.18 -12.89
C ASP A 409 31.20 -18.45 -11.61
N GLY A 410 30.24 -17.51 -11.72
CA GLY A 410 29.72 -16.75 -10.59
C GLY A 410 30.69 -15.72 -10.03
N ALA A 411 31.75 -15.39 -10.78
CA ALA A 411 32.73 -14.41 -10.39
C ALA A 411 32.16 -12.99 -10.52
N GLN A 412 32.31 -12.18 -9.47
CA GLN A 412 32.00 -10.76 -9.54
C GLN A 412 32.91 -10.07 -10.57
N ASP A 413 32.33 -9.21 -11.42
CA ASP A 413 33.02 -8.57 -12.55
C ASP A 413 33.64 -9.55 -13.55
N GLY A 414 33.18 -10.82 -13.53
CA GLY A 414 33.68 -11.88 -14.38
C GLY A 414 33.30 -11.75 -15.86
N PRO A 415 33.77 -12.68 -16.72
CA PRO A 415 33.41 -12.71 -18.15
C PRO A 415 31.90 -12.87 -18.35
N ASN A 416 31.37 -12.49 -19.53
CA ASN A 416 29.97 -12.79 -19.84
C ASN A 416 29.76 -14.30 -20.02
N TYR A 417 28.59 -14.80 -19.63
CA TYR A 417 28.12 -16.11 -20.09
C TYR A 417 27.82 -16.04 -21.58
N LYS A 418 28.09 -17.13 -22.30
CA LYS A 418 27.77 -17.26 -23.73
C LYS A 418 26.82 -18.43 -23.93
N PHE A 419 25.84 -18.27 -24.80
CA PHE A 419 24.94 -19.34 -25.22
C PHE A 419 24.60 -19.25 -26.70
N THR A 420 24.27 -20.38 -27.30
CA THR A 420 23.96 -20.47 -28.74
C THR A 420 22.61 -21.14 -28.93
N LEU A 421 21.79 -20.56 -29.79
CA LEU A 421 20.57 -21.17 -30.30
C LEU A 421 20.83 -21.71 -31.71
N ALA A 422 20.83 -23.04 -31.86
CA ALA A 422 21.11 -23.69 -33.14
C ALA A 422 19.98 -23.49 -34.19
N ALA A 423 18.77 -23.18 -33.73
CA ALA A 423 17.60 -22.82 -34.52
C ALA A 423 16.79 -21.78 -33.76
N ASP A 424 15.80 -21.17 -34.42
CA ASP A 424 14.80 -20.35 -33.73
C ASP A 424 14.18 -21.15 -32.58
N GLY A 425 14.17 -20.57 -31.38
CA GLY A 425 13.86 -21.30 -30.16
C GLY A 425 13.62 -20.38 -28.99
N THR A 426 13.66 -20.92 -27.79
CA THR A 426 13.46 -20.17 -26.55
C THR A 426 14.65 -20.27 -25.62
N VAL A 427 14.87 -19.24 -24.82
CA VAL A 427 15.83 -19.25 -23.71
C VAL A 427 15.14 -18.85 -22.41
N SER A 428 15.56 -19.46 -21.30
CA SER A 428 15.19 -19.07 -19.95
C SER A 428 16.42 -19.09 -19.04
N PHE A 429 16.42 -18.25 -18.01
CA PHE A 429 17.52 -18.14 -17.06
C PHE A 429 17.07 -18.40 -15.64
N THR A 430 17.91 -19.09 -14.87
CA THR A 430 17.74 -19.28 -13.43
C THR A 430 19.03 -18.88 -12.71
N PHE A 431 18.98 -17.84 -11.88
CA PHE A 431 20.09 -17.39 -11.07
C PHE A 431 19.96 -17.90 -9.63
N ASP A 432 21.05 -18.45 -9.10
CA ASP A 432 21.17 -18.91 -7.73
C ASP A 432 21.96 -17.87 -6.90
N PRO A 433 21.30 -17.16 -5.96
CA PRO A 433 21.97 -16.11 -5.19
C PRO A 433 22.96 -16.65 -4.16
N GLU A 434 22.97 -17.95 -3.83
CA GLU A 434 23.94 -18.53 -2.89
C GLU A 434 25.25 -18.84 -3.62
N THR A 435 25.14 -19.51 -4.76
CA THR A 435 26.31 -19.92 -5.57
C THR A 435 26.80 -18.84 -6.53
N LYS A 436 25.98 -17.81 -6.77
CA LYS A 436 26.17 -16.76 -7.78
C LYS A 436 26.18 -17.27 -9.22
N LEU A 437 25.72 -18.49 -9.47
CA LEU A 437 25.70 -19.10 -10.79
C LEU A 437 24.39 -18.82 -11.53
N LEU A 438 24.52 -18.60 -12.84
CA LEU A 438 23.41 -18.53 -13.78
C LEU A 438 23.30 -19.84 -14.57
N ASP A 439 22.15 -20.50 -14.48
CA ASP A 439 21.77 -21.60 -15.36
C ASP A 439 21.03 -21.06 -16.58
N ILE A 440 21.39 -21.58 -17.77
CA ILE A 440 20.86 -21.14 -19.06
C ILE A 440 20.23 -22.36 -19.75
N VAL A 441 18.93 -22.30 -19.97
CA VAL A 441 18.19 -23.36 -20.65
C VAL A 441 17.70 -22.85 -22.00
N THR A 442 18.20 -23.46 -23.08
CA THR A 442 17.76 -23.21 -24.46
C THR A 442 16.92 -24.38 -24.98
N LYS A 443 15.81 -24.11 -25.67
CA LYS A 443 14.92 -25.13 -26.24
C LYS A 443 14.54 -24.83 -27.68
#